data_AF-A0A485AQE6-F1
#
_entry.id   AF-A0A485AQE6-F1
#
_cell.length_a   1.000
_cell.length_b   1.000
_cell.length_c   1.000
_cell.angle_alpha   90.00
_cell.angle_beta   90.00
_cell.angle_gamma   90.00
#
_symmetry.space_group_name_H-M   'P 1'
#
loop_
_entity.id
_entity.type
_entity.pdbx_description
1 polymer ?
#
loop_
_entity_poly.entity_id
_entity_poly.type
_entity_poly.pdbx_seq_one_letter_code
_entity_poly.pdbx_strand_id
1 'polypeptide(L)'
;MLMTSCAGYAVSLIMPIKLGIIDVNPAAAFDMSDAGGKEQSRSRWLTRAELVQFFEAMRMAKGFSRQNELTMKLLLVTCVRKMELCAARWSEFDLANGIWYLPGERTKDRRRD
;
A
#
# COMPACT_ATOMS: atom_id res chain seq x y z
N MET A 1 4.95 0.25 -2.44
CA MET A 1 5.46 1.57 -2.00
C MET A 1 6.22 2.26 -3.12
N LEU A 2 6.83 1.52 -4.06
CA LEU A 2 7.39 2.11 -5.29
C LEU A 2 6.34 2.54 -6.35
N MET A 3 5.18 1.87 -6.47
CA MET A 3 4.23 2.21 -7.55
C MET A 3 3.45 3.52 -7.34
N THR A 4 3.34 4.04 -6.11
CA THR A 4 2.77 5.38 -5.87
C THR A 4 3.74 6.51 -6.20
N SER A 5 5.00 6.19 -6.48
CA SER A 5 6.06 7.20 -6.65
C SER A 5 6.16 7.69 -8.10
N CYS A 6 6.06 6.82 -9.12
CA CYS A 6 6.26 7.21 -10.53
C CYS A 6 5.31 8.32 -11.01
N ALA A 7 4.04 8.31 -10.61
CA ALA A 7 3.08 9.35 -10.99
C ALA A 7 3.40 10.71 -10.33
N GLY A 8 3.94 10.72 -9.10
CA GLY A 8 4.37 11.94 -8.42
C GLY A 8 5.65 12.53 -9.05
N TYR A 9 6.60 11.67 -9.46
CA TYR A 9 7.82 12.11 -10.14
C TYR A 9 7.54 12.71 -11.52
N ALA A 10 6.57 12.17 -12.28
CA ALA A 10 6.20 12.73 -13.58
C ALA A 10 5.72 14.18 -13.48
N VAL A 11 4.96 14.55 -12.43
CA VAL A 11 4.53 15.94 -12.21
C VAL A 11 5.71 16.87 -11.93
N SER A 12 6.74 16.39 -11.22
CA SER A 12 7.95 17.18 -10.94
C SER A 12 8.75 17.52 -12.20
N LEU A 13 8.72 16.65 -13.22
CA LEU A 13 9.41 16.88 -14.50
C LEU A 13 8.64 17.83 -15.43
N ILE A 14 7.33 18.00 -15.22
CA ILE A 14 6.49 18.94 -15.99
C ILE A 14 6.62 20.38 -15.46
N MET A 15 6.95 20.56 -14.18
CA MET A 15 6.98 21.87 -13.52
C MET A 15 8.03 22.84 -14.11
N PRO A 16 9.27 22.43 -14.42
CA PRO A 16 10.27 23.29 -15.07
C PRO A 16 9.86 23.77 -16.46
N ILE A 17 9.06 22.98 -17.20
CA ILE A 17 8.51 23.37 -18.51
C ILE A 17 7.47 24.46 -18.36
N LYS A 18 6.56 24.33 -17.38
CA LYS A 18 5.56 25.37 -17.07
C LYS A 18 6.20 26.68 -16.59
N LEU A 19 7.40 26.59 -16.02
CA LEU A 19 8.20 27.74 -15.59
C LEU A 19 9.11 28.29 -16.72
N GLY A 20 9.15 27.66 -17.89
CA GLY A 20 10.00 28.07 -19.02
C GLY A 20 11.50 27.84 -18.79
N ILE A 21 11.88 26.97 -17.85
CA ILE A 21 13.29 26.63 -17.56
C ILE A 21 13.84 25.65 -18.62
N ILE A 22 12.97 24.79 -19.15
CA ILE A 22 13.28 23.82 -20.22
C ILE A 22 12.12 23.78 -21.21
N ASP A 23 12.44 23.60 -22.50
CA ASP A 23 11.43 23.65 -23.57
C ASP A 23 10.68 22.33 -23.77
N VAL A 24 11.27 21.20 -23.34
CA VAL A 24 10.76 19.86 -23.61
C VAL A 24 10.82 19.00 -22.36
N ASN A 25 9.79 18.17 -22.15
CA ASN A 25 9.78 17.17 -21.08
C ASN A 25 10.75 16.03 -21.41
N PRO A 26 11.87 15.86 -20.69
CA PRO A 26 12.81 14.78 -20.92
C PRO A 26 12.18 13.39 -20.69
N ALA A 27 11.07 13.32 -19.96
CA ALA A 27 10.32 12.10 -19.74
C ALA A 27 9.12 11.89 -20.68
N ALA A 28 8.92 12.74 -21.70
CA ALA A 28 7.85 12.53 -22.67
C ALA A 28 8.03 11.27 -23.53
N ALA A 29 9.25 10.76 -23.63
CA ALA A 29 9.55 9.54 -24.35
C ALA A 29 9.19 8.26 -23.57
N PHE A 30 8.92 8.37 -22.26
CA PHE A 30 8.56 7.22 -21.43
C PHE A 30 7.05 7.10 -21.29
N ASP A 31 6.55 5.90 -21.48
CA ASP A 31 5.15 5.57 -21.28
C ASP A 31 4.93 4.75 -19.99
N MET A 32 3.67 4.41 -19.73
CA MET A 32 3.31 3.59 -18.57
C MET A 32 3.86 2.15 -18.69
N SER A 33 4.29 1.73 -19.89
CA SER A 33 4.96 0.45 -20.15
C SER A 33 6.39 0.47 -19.59
N ASP A 34 7.12 1.56 -19.83
CA ASP A 34 8.51 1.75 -19.40
C ASP A 34 8.65 1.87 -17.88
N ALA A 35 7.59 2.35 -17.21
CA ALA A 35 7.54 2.52 -15.76
C ALA A 35 7.24 1.23 -14.96
N GLY A 36 7.19 0.05 -15.61
CA GLY A 36 6.95 -1.24 -14.97
C GLY A 36 5.67 -1.97 -15.40
N GLY A 37 5.10 -1.60 -16.55
CA GLY A 37 3.95 -2.27 -17.15
C GLY A 37 2.61 -2.03 -16.45
N LYS A 38 1.53 -2.54 -17.05
CA LYS A 38 0.18 -2.50 -16.47
C LYS A 38 0.14 -3.40 -15.24
N GLU A 39 -0.23 -2.84 -14.09
CA GLU A 39 -0.49 -3.59 -12.85
C GLU A 39 -1.64 -4.57 -13.10
N GLN A 40 -1.33 -5.83 -13.41
CA GLN A 40 -2.34 -6.86 -13.63
C GLN A 40 -2.98 -7.22 -12.30
N SER A 41 -4.31 -7.22 -12.28
CA SER A 41 -5.06 -7.69 -11.11
C SER A 41 -4.68 -9.14 -10.81
N ARG A 42 -4.26 -9.41 -9.57
CA ARG A 42 -3.86 -10.75 -9.15
C ARG A 42 -5.10 -11.63 -9.00
N SER A 43 -5.14 -12.76 -9.71
CA SER A 43 -6.25 -13.72 -9.65
C SER A 43 -6.08 -14.80 -8.58
N ARG A 44 -4.88 -14.94 -8.00
CA ARG A 44 -4.59 -15.94 -6.96
C ARG A 44 -4.79 -15.37 -5.56
N TRP A 45 -5.49 -16.13 -4.72
CA TRP A 45 -5.57 -15.93 -3.26
C TRP A 45 -4.89 -17.09 -2.51
N LEU A 46 -4.58 -16.87 -1.23
CA LEU A 46 -4.05 -17.90 -0.35
C LEU A 46 -5.17 -18.86 0.07
N THR A 47 -4.95 -20.15 -0.10
CA THR A 47 -5.83 -21.20 0.44
C THR A 47 -5.60 -21.38 1.94
N ARG A 48 -6.53 -22.06 2.62
CA ARG A 48 -6.40 -22.33 4.07
C ARG A 48 -5.15 -23.14 4.40
N ALA A 49 -4.78 -24.12 3.57
CA ALA A 49 -3.58 -24.92 3.77
C ALA A 49 -2.30 -24.07 3.64
N GLU A 50 -2.26 -23.16 2.67
CA GLU A 50 -1.14 -22.24 2.49
C GLU A 50 -1.04 -21.21 3.61
N LEU A 51 -2.18 -20.77 4.17
CA LEU A 51 -2.19 -19.90 5.34
C LEU A 51 -1.56 -20.58 6.56
N VAL A 52 -1.86 -21.86 6.79
CA VAL A 52 -1.24 -22.63 7.88
C VAL A 52 0.28 -22.70 7.67
N GLN A 53 0.73 -23.07 6.47
CA GLN A 53 2.16 -23.10 6.13
C GLN A 53 2.81 -21.72 6.29
N PHE A 54 2.10 -20.65 5.93
CA PHE A 54 2.57 -19.27 6.09
C PHE A 54 2.78 -18.92 7.58
N PHE A 55 1.83 -19.27 8.45
CA PHE A 55 1.98 -19.05 9.89
C PHE A 55 3.10 -19.89 10.51
N GLU A 56 3.27 -21.13 10.06
CA GLU A 56 4.37 -21.99 10.51
C GLU A 56 5.73 -21.44 10.07
N ALA A 57 5.86 -21.05 8.80
CA ALA A 57 7.08 -20.45 8.26
C ALA A 57 7.47 -19.16 9.01
N MET A 58 6.50 -18.31 9.35
CA MET A 58 6.75 -17.10 10.15
C MET A 58 7.32 -17.41 11.53
N ARG A 59 6.91 -18.51 12.17
CA ARG A 59 7.43 -18.92 13.49
C ARG A 59 8.84 -19.49 13.43
N MET A 60 9.19 -20.14 12.31
CA MET A 60 10.51 -20.73 12.12
C MET A 60 11.55 -19.74 11.54
N ALA A 61 11.09 -18.64 10.95
CA ALA A 61 11.96 -17.66 10.31
C ALA A 61 12.85 -16.93 11.34
N LYS A 62 14.17 -17.04 11.17
CA LYS A 62 15.13 -16.29 11.99
C LYS A 62 14.99 -14.79 11.76
N GLY A 63 14.88 -14.02 12.83
CA GLY A 63 14.70 -12.56 12.78
C GLY A 63 13.25 -12.11 12.64
N PHE A 64 12.29 -13.04 12.59
CA PHE A 64 10.88 -12.70 12.59
C PHE A 64 10.38 -12.50 14.02
N SER A 65 10.17 -11.25 14.43
CA SER A 65 9.73 -10.92 15.79
C SER A 65 8.25 -11.23 15.99
N ARG A 66 7.85 -11.41 17.25
CA ARG A 66 6.44 -11.59 17.63
C ARG A 66 5.55 -10.43 17.16
N GLN A 67 6.09 -9.22 17.11
CA GLN A 67 5.39 -8.02 16.63
C GLN A 67 5.05 -8.14 15.13
N ASN A 68 5.98 -8.65 14.32
CA ASN A 68 5.75 -8.89 12.89
C ASN A 68 4.68 -9.96 12.67
N GLU A 69 4.69 -11.02 13.49
CA GLU A 69 3.66 -12.07 13.44
C GLU A 69 2.27 -11.52 13.76
N LEU A 70 2.14 -10.71 14.80
CA LEU A 70 0.87 -10.07 15.17
C LEU A 70 0.40 -9.09 14.08
N THR A 71 1.33 -8.33 13.49
CA THR A 71 1.00 -7.40 12.40
C THR A 71 0.44 -8.13 11.18
N MET A 72 1.04 -9.26 10.78
CA MET A 72 0.54 -10.06 9.66
C MET A 72 -0.84 -10.66 9.96
N LYS A 73 -1.06 -11.15 11.18
CA LYS A 73 -2.39 -11.63 11.61
C LYS A 73 -3.43 -10.51 11.57
N LEU A 74 -3.08 -9.33 12.07
CA LEU A 74 -3.97 -8.18 12.10
C LEU A 74 -4.34 -7.74 10.68
N LEU A 75 -3.40 -7.71 9.74
CA LEU A 75 -3.66 -7.42 8.33
C LEU A 75 -4.60 -8.45 7.70
N LEU A 76 -4.44 -9.74 8.01
CA LEU A 76 -5.29 -10.80 7.46
C LEU A 76 -6.72 -10.78 8.04
N VAL A 77 -6.90 -10.34 9.29
CA VAL A 77 -8.22 -10.25 9.93
C VAL A 77 -8.96 -8.97 9.54
N THR A 78 -8.25 -7.85 9.46
CA THR A 78 -8.84 -6.54 9.15
C THR A 78 -8.95 -6.27 7.65
N CYS A 79 -8.20 -7.00 6.82
CA CYS A 79 -8.16 -6.86 5.35
C CYS A 79 -7.84 -5.44 4.85
N VAL A 80 -7.24 -4.60 5.69
CA VAL A 80 -6.82 -3.23 5.35
C VAL A 80 -5.48 -3.21 4.63
N ARG A 81 -5.16 -2.09 3.99
CA ARG A 81 -3.83 -1.92 3.40
C ARG A 81 -2.78 -1.73 4.49
N LYS A 82 -1.58 -2.26 4.25
CA LYS A 82 -0.46 -2.13 5.21
C LYS A 82 -0.22 -0.69 5.67
N MET A 83 -0.34 0.29 4.76
CA MET A 83 -0.10 1.69 5.07
C MET A 83 -1.24 2.30 5.90
N GLU A 84 -2.47 1.81 5.76
CA GLU A 84 -3.61 2.23 6.58
C GLU A 84 -3.41 1.73 8.02
N LEU A 85 -3.00 0.46 8.18
CA LEU A 85 -2.67 -0.10 9.50
C LEU A 85 -1.48 0.59 10.16
N CYS A 86 -0.41 0.86 9.41
CA CYS A 86 0.77 1.56 9.96
C CYS A 86 0.48 3.02 10.35
N ALA A 87 -0.51 3.64 9.72
CA ALA A 87 -0.89 5.02 10.00
C ALA A 87 -1.93 5.15 11.11
N ALA A 88 -2.54 4.03 11.52
CA ALA A 88 -3.63 3.99 12.48
C ALA A 88 -3.21 4.52 13.85
N ARG A 89 -4.09 5.28 14.48
CA ARG A 89 -3.86 5.85 15.82
C ARG A 89 -4.60 5.04 16.87
N TRP A 90 -4.03 4.94 18.08
CA TRP A 90 -4.70 4.25 19.19
C TRP A 90 -6.09 4.81 19.51
N SER A 91 -6.32 6.10 19.29
CA SER A 91 -7.63 6.76 19.46
C SER A 91 -8.71 6.28 18.49
N GLU A 92 -8.33 5.62 17.39
CA GLU A 92 -9.27 5.10 16.37
C GLU A 92 -9.79 3.70 16.73
N PHE A 93 -9.19 3.04 17.72
CA PHE A 93 -9.57 1.69 18.16
C PHE A 93 -10.38 1.76 19.45
N ASP A 94 -11.64 1.36 19.36
CA ASP A 94 -12.45 1.02 20.52
C ASP A 94 -12.27 -0.48 20.81
N LEU A 95 -11.33 -0.79 21.70
CA LEU A 95 -11.04 -2.17 22.10
C LEU A 95 -12.14 -2.78 22.97
N ALA A 96 -12.97 -1.98 23.62
CA ALA A 96 -14.07 -2.48 24.45
C ALA A 96 -15.19 -3.04 23.57
N ASN A 97 -15.50 -2.35 22.47
CA ASN A 97 -16.51 -2.78 21.50
C ASN A 97 -15.91 -3.56 20.31
N GLY A 98 -14.57 -3.65 20.21
CA GLY A 98 -13.88 -4.32 19.12
C GLY A 98 -14.02 -3.59 17.77
N ILE A 99 -14.21 -2.27 17.80
CA ILE A 99 -14.47 -1.45 16.61
C ILE A 99 -13.21 -0.67 16.25
N TRP A 100 -12.86 -0.68 14.97
CA TRP A 100 -11.83 0.20 14.42
C TRP A 100 -12.47 1.21 13.47
N TYR A 101 -12.37 2.50 13.82
CA TYR A 101 -12.85 3.62 13.01
C TYR A 101 -11.78 4.06 12.03
N LEU A 102 -11.92 3.71 10.75
CA LEU A 102 -11.00 4.17 9.71
C LEU A 102 -11.44 5.56 9.19
N PRO A 103 -10.65 6.63 9.40
CA PRO A 103 -11.03 7.96 8.94
C PRO A 103 -11.00 8.03 7.40
N GLY A 104 -12.13 8.44 6.81
CA GLY A 104 -12.30 8.54 5.35
C GLY A 104 -11.33 9.51 4.66
N GLU A 105 -10.75 10.47 5.39
CA GLU A 105 -9.72 11.38 4.88
C GLU A 105 -8.46 10.66 4.38
N ARG A 106 -8.20 9.44 4.86
CA ARG A 106 -7.02 8.62 4.50
C ARG A 106 -7.32 7.56 3.46
N THR A 107 -8.60 7.34 3.14
CA THR A 107 -9.00 6.32 2.18
C THR A 107 -8.95 6.89 0.78
N LYS A 108 -8.25 6.20 -0.13
CA LYS A 108 -8.09 6.64 -1.53
C LYS A 108 -9.42 6.65 -2.30
N ASP A 109 -10.43 5.94 -1.79
CA ASP A 109 -11.81 6.01 -2.26
C ASP A 109 -12.56 7.09 -1.49
N ARG A 110 -12.63 8.27 -2.12
CA ARG A 110 -13.59 9.29 -1.77
C ARG A 110 -14.96 8.82 -2.29
N ARG A 111 -15.66 7.97 -1.53
CA ARG A 111 -17.11 7.78 -1.74
C ARG A 111 -17.74 9.15 -1.53
N ARG A 112 -18.29 9.71 -2.62
CA ARG A 112 -19.17 10.86 -2.56
C ARG A 112 -20.53 10.31 -2.18
N ASP A 113 -20.91 10.56 -0.93
CA ASP A 113 -22.29 10.49 -0.49
C ASP A 113 -22.95 11.85 -0.77
#